data_AF-A0A6H5INR2-F1
#
_entry.id   AF-A0A6H5INR2-F1
#
_cell.length_a   1.000
_cell.length_b   1.000
_cell.length_c   1.000
_cell.angle_alpha   90.00
_cell.angle_beta   90.00
_cell.angle_gamma   90.00
#
_symmetry.space_group_name_H-M   'P 1'
#
loop_
_entity.id
_entity.type
_entity.pdbx_description
1 polymer ?
#
loop_
_entity_poly.entity_id
_entity_poly.type
_entity_poly.pdbx_seq_one_letter_code
_entity_poly.pdbx_strand_id
1 'polypeptide(L)'
;MDVVGEMNLDHPPSFHQKNFERLKCLRDRLNWDVEEERHEFLRRVDPLINDWLVQPSHLREMFKEREIECLLTDCMTYWREVDFHSVKLGRFVKFVSLSGYKNGPELGEDGKPLLRRTTALHLAARRCFIGRQEVVDDLFEIYDGSDANYVDDDGLSHFHVACMF
;
A
#
# COMPACT_ATOMS: atom_id res chain seq x y z
N MET A 1 -33.52 13.99 23.43
CA MET A 1 -33.97 13.86 22.03
C MET A 1 -32.87 14.42 21.19
N ASP A 2 -32.04 13.50 20.71
CA ASP A 2 -30.82 13.70 19.96
C ASP A 2 -31.10 14.32 18.60
N VAL A 3 -30.23 15.25 18.19
CA VAL A 3 -30.05 15.60 16.77
C VAL A 3 -28.56 15.42 16.50
N VAL A 4 -28.17 14.17 16.26
CA VAL A 4 -26.89 13.87 15.62
C VAL A 4 -27.11 14.12 14.14
N GLY A 5 -26.58 15.23 13.63
CA GLY A 5 -26.52 15.49 12.20
C GLY A 5 -25.64 14.42 11.55
N GLU A 6 -26.23 13.58 10.72
CA GLU A 6 -25.52 12.67 9.86
C GLU A 6 -24.57 13.46 8.95
N MET A 7 -23.26 13.29 9.17
CA MET A 7 -22.23 13.75 8.25
C MET A 7 -22.27 12.88 6.99
N ASN A 8 -23.12 13.26 6.04
CA ASN A 8 -23.08 12.72 4.68
C ASN A 8 -21.78 13.18 4.00
N LEU A 9 -20.74 12.34 4.07
CA LEU A 9 -19.49 12.48 3.32
C LEU A 9 -19.58 11.76 1.97
N ASP A 10 -20.70 11.90 1.26
CA ASP A 10 -20.78 11.51 -0.15
C ASP A 10 -20.16 12.64 -0.98
N HIS A 11 -18.85 12.53 -1.22
CA HIS A 11 -18.17 13.41 -2.16
C HIS A 11 -18.79 13.21 -3.56
N PRO A 12 -19.11 14.29 -4.29
CA PRO A 12 -19.68 14.15 -5.61
C PRO A 12 -18.73 13.35 -6.51
N PRO A 13 -19.24 12.47 -7.41
CA PRO A 13 -18.43 11.62 -8.29
C PRO A 13 -17.32 12.37 -9.06
N SER A 14 -17.49 13.67 -9.28
CA SER A 14 -16.53 14.56 -9.91
C SER A 14 -15.24 14.82 -9.11
N PHE A 15 -15.22 14.59 -7.79
CA PHE A 15 -14.04 14.80 -6.94
C PHE A 15 -13.04 13.65 -7.06
N HIS A 16 -13.50 12.40 -6.90
CA HIS A 16 -12.64 11.21 -7.03
C HIS A 16 -12.07 11.10 -8.45
N GLN A 17 -12.85 11.44 -9.48
CA GLN A 17 -12.34 11.46 -10.86
C GLN A 17 -11.20 12.47 -11.06
N LYS A 18 -11.28 13.67 -10.48
CA LYS A 18 -10.19 14.66 -10.54
C LYS A 18 -8.94 14.19 -9.80
N ASN A 19 -9.08 13.57 -8.63
CA ASN A 19 -7.93 13.04 -7.89
C ASN A 19 -7.28 11.87 -8.63
N PHE A 20 -8.09 11.03 -9.28
CA PHE A 20 -7.61 9.93 -10.11
C PHE A 20 -6.77 10.44 -11.30
N GLU A 21 -7.24 11.44 -12.04
CA GLU A 21 -6.47 12.04 -13.14
C GLU A 21 -5.20 12.73 -12.64
N ARG A 22 -5.24 13.39 -11.48
CA ARG A 22 -4.05 13.98 -10.86
C ARG A 22 -3.02 12.90 -10.47
N LEU A 23 -3.49 11.78 -9.93
CA LEU A 23 -2.64 10.65 -9.55
C LEU A 23 -1.97 10.03 -10.79
N LYS A 24 -2.71 9.84 -11.90
CA LYS A 24 -2.14 9.44 -13.19
C LYS A 24 -1.08 10.43 -13.69
N CYS A 25 -1.38 11.72 -13.67
CA CYS A 25 -0.43 12.75 -14.09
C CYS A 25 0.85 12.77 -13.25
N LEU A 26 0.75 12.51 -11.94
CA LEU A 26 1.91 12.40 -11.05
C LEU A 26 2.74 11.16 -11.37
N ARG A 27 2.08 10.02 -11.58
CA ARG A 27 2.72 8.75 -11.97
C ARG A 27 3.49 8.89 -13.28
N ASP A 28 2.89 9.51 -14.29
CA ASP A 28 3.50 9.62 -15.63
C ASP A 28 4.76 10.49 -15.67
N ARG A 29 4.95 11.34 -14.67
CA ARG A 29 6.13 12.21 -14.54
C ARG A 29 7.19 11.64 -13.60
N LEU A 30 6.88 10.53 -12.93
CA LEU A 30 7.76 9.93 -11.94
C LEU A 30 8.89 9.19 -12.63
N ASN A 31 10.13 9.51 -12.28
CA ASN A 31 11.25 8.63 -12.58
C ASN A 31 11.31 7.50 -11.54
N TRP A 32 10.90 6.30 -11.94
CA TRP A 32 10.85 5.13 -11.06
C TRP A 32 12.23 4.68 -10.56
N ASP A 33 13.31 5.04 -11.25
CA ASP A 33 14.68 4.67 -10.86
C ASP A 33 15.24 5.57 -9.74
N VAL A 34 14.62 6.73 -9.49
CA VAL A 34 15.08 7.71 -8.49
C VAL A 34 14.26 7.59 -7.22
N GLU A 35 14.88 7.07 -6.15
CA GLU A 35 14.24 6.82 -4.86
C GLU A 35 13.61 8.09 -4.26
N GLU A 36 14.32 9.23 -4.31
CA GLU A 36 13.82 10.49 -3.77
C GLU A 36 12.57 11.00 -4.51
N GLU A 37 12.44 10.70 -5.80
CA GLU A 37 11.24 11.06 -6.56
C GLU A 37 10.05 10.17 -6.19
N ARG A 38 10.26 8.87 -5.94
CA ARG A 38 9.20 7.97 -5.46
C ARG A 38 8.70 8.40 -4.08
N HIS A 39 9.62 8.84 -3.23
CA HIS A 39 9.30 9.41 -1.92
C HIS A 39 8.53 10.74 -2.00
N GLU A 40 8.92 11.63 -2.91
CA GLU A 40 8.17 12.85 -3.23
C GLU A 40 6.77 12.52 -3.76
N PHE A 41 6.67 11.51 -4.63
CA PHE A 41 5.40 11.03 -5.16
C PHE A 41 4.48 10.59 -4.02
N LEU A 42 4.93 9.71 -3.12
CA LEU A 42 4.13 9.26 -1.96
C LEU A 42 3.64 10.45 -1.10
N ARG A 43 4.49 11.45 -0.89
CA ARG A 43 4.10 12.69 -0.18
C ARG A 43 2.99 13.47 -0.89
N ARG A 44 2.98 13.49 -2.22
CA ARG A 44 1.97 14.18 -3.04
C ARG A 44 0.68 13.37 -3.22
N VAL A 45 0.77 12.04 -3.15
CA VAL A 45 -0.39 11.14 -3.24
C VAL A 45 -1.24 11.18 -1.98
N ASP A 46 -0.62 11.25 -0.80
CA ASP A 46 -1.30 11.29 0.51
C ASP A 46 -2.57 12.19 0.55
N PRO A 47 -2.52 13.49 0.17
CA PRO A 47 -3.72 14.34 0.17
C PRO A 47 -4.75 13.98 -0.92
N LEU A 48 -4.39 13.23 -1.97
CA LEU A 48 -5.31 12.82 -3.03
C LEU A 48 -6.14 11.59 -2.64
N ILE A 49 -5.59 10.76 -1.75
CA ILE A 49 -6.18 9.48 -1.31
C ILE A 49 -6.79 9.53 0.08
N ASN A 50 -6.53 10.60 0.85
CA ASN A 50 -7.00 10.72 2.24
C ASN A 50 -8.52 10.53 2.42
N ASP A 51 -9.30 10.96 1.44
CA ASP A 51 -10.77 10.93 1.50
C ASP A 51 -11.36 9.71 0.77
N TRP A 52 -10.52 8.78 0.30
CA TRP A 52 -10.99 7.56 -0.37
C TRP A 52 -11.33 6.50 0.67
N LEU A 53 -12.53 6.60 1.22
CA LEU A 53 -13.11 5.64 2.17
C LEU A 53 -13.81 4.45 1.48
N VAL A 54 -13.93 4.47 0.15
CA VAL A 54 -14.64 3.46 -0.65
C VAL A 54 -13.73 2.95 -1.77
N GLN A 55 -13.89 1.68 -2.12
CA GLN A 55 -13.01 0.92 -3.00
C GLN A 55 -12.61 1.67 -4.29
N PRO A 56 -11.31 2.01 -4.45
CA PRO A 56 -10.76 2.34 -5.75
C PRO A 56 -10.80 1.09 -6.66
N SER A 57 -11.88 0.86 -7.39
CA SER A 57 -12.02 -0.35 -8.24
C SER A 57 -11.05 -0.42 -9.44
N HIS A 58 -10.09 0.50 -9.55
CA HIS A 58 -9.27 0.70 -10.75
C HIS A 58 -7.75 0.84 -10.46
N LEU A 59 -7.24 0.42 -9.29
CA LEU A 59 -5.81 0.57 -8.98
C LEU A 59 -4.91 -0.08 -10.06
N ARG A 60 -5.28 -1.26 -10.56
CA ARG A 60 -4.57 -1.97 -11.64
C ARG A 60 -4.62 -1.25 -12.99
N GLU A 61 -5.57 -0.34 -13.20
CA GLU A 61 -5.59 0.53 -14.40
C GLU A 61 -4.58 1.68 -14.27
N MET A 62 -4.17 1.99 -13.03
CA MET A 62 -3.26 3.08 -12.71
C MET A 62 -1.84 2.62 -12.45
N PHE A 63 -1.62 1.44 -11.90
CA PHE A 63 -0.29 1.00 -11.53
C PHE A 63 -0.06 -0.43 -11.97
N LYS A 64 1.15 -0.70 -12.44
CA LYS A 64 1.64 -2.06 -12.62
C LYS A 64 1.88 -2.69 -11.26
N GLU A 65 1.82 -4.01 -11.18
CA GLU A 65 2.05 -4.75 -9.92
C GLU A 65 3.41 -4.41 -9.30
N ARG A 66 4.46 -4.30 -10.12
CA ARG A 66 5.81 -3.89 -9.66
C ARG A 66 5.86 -2.47 -9.13
N GLU A 67 5.06 -1.56 -9.69
CA GLU A 67 4.97 -0.17 -9.23
C GLU A 67 4.29 -0.11 -7.86
N ILE A 68 3.23 -0.91 -7.66
CA ILE A 68 2.53 -1.03 -6.37
C ILE A 68 3.48 -1.61 -5.31
N GLU A 69 4.13 -2.74 -5.59
CA GLU A 69 5.05 -3.37 -4.64
C GLU A 69 6.25 -2.46 -4.32
N CYS A 70 6.78 -1.74 -5.30
CA CYS A 70 7.85 -0.75 -5.08
C CYS A 70 7.40 0.35 -4.11
N LEU A 71 6.21 0.91 -4.32
CA LEU A 71 5.70 1.98 -3.45
C LEU A 71 5.33 1.49 -2.05
N LEU A 72 4.78 0.27 -1.92
CA LEU A 72 4.54 -0.36 -0.62
C LEU A 72 5.84 -0.57 0.15
N THR A 73 6.90 -0.99 -0.55
CA THR A 73 8.24 -1.15 0.02
C THR A 73 8.83 0.20 0.42
N ASP A 74 8.74 1.22 -0.44
CA ASP A 74 9.23 2.59 -0.16
C ASP A 74 8.51 3.20 1.07
N CYS A 75 7.20 2.95 1.24
CA CYS A 75 6.49 3.31 2.46
C CYS A 75 7.20 2.71 3.69
N MET A 76 7.66 1.48 3.61
CA MET A 76 8.30 0.80 4.72
C MET A 76 9.81 1.06 4.82
N THR A 77 10.47 1.74 3.89
CA THR A 77 11.91 2.04 3.97
C THR A 77 12.21 3.51 4.23
N TYR A 78 11.45 4.43 3.64
CA TYR A 78 11.75 5.87 3.60
C TYR A 78 11.71 6.56 4.96
N TRP A 79 10.72 6.23 5.79
CA TRP A 79 10.37 7.06 6.94
C TRP A 79 11.03 6.56 8.22
N ARG A 80 11.73 7.46 8.93
CA ARG A 80 12.37 7.15 10.22
C ARG A 80 11.33 7.03 11.34
N GLU A 81 11.67 6.25 12.36
CA GLU A 81 10.78 5.68 13.39
C GLU A 81 10.04 6.68 14.31
N VAL A 82 10.14 8.00 14.10
CA VAL A 82 9.73 9.00 15.12
C VAL A 82 8.80 10.11 14.62
N ASP A 83 8.33 10.08 13.38
CA ASP A 83 7.56 11.20 12.82
C ASP A 83 6.06 10.91 12.63
N PHE A 84 5.28 12.00 12.60
CA PHE A 84 3.90 12.12 12.08
C PHE A 84 3.68 11.48 10.68
N HIS A 85 4.76 11.02 10.05
CA HIS A 85 4.79 10.30 8.80
C HIS A 85 4.24 8.88 8.89
N SER A 86 4.21 8.24 10.07
CA SER A 86 3.64 6.87 10.19
C SER A 86 2.15 6.81 9.81
N VAL A 87 1.40 7.88 10.09
CA VAL A 87 -0.02 8.01 9.67
C VAL A 87 -0.14 8.15 8.15
N LYS A 88 0.87 8.74 7.47
CA LYS A 88 0.93 8.82 6.00
C LYS A 88 1.25 7.47 5.37
N LEU A 89 2.10 6.67 6.02
CA LEU A 89 2.40 5.30 5.60
C LEU A 89 1.13 4.46 5.48
N GLY A 90 0.38 4.44 6.59
CA GLY A 90 -0.83 3.61 6.66
C GLY A 90 -1.88 4.02 5.65
N ARG A 91 -1.97 5.31 5.27
CA ARG A 91 -2.95 5.76 4.28
C ARG A 91 -2.72 5.20 2.88
N PHE A 92 -1.47 5.11 2.42
CA PHE A 92 -1.20 4.51 1.11
C PHE A 92 -1.44 3.00 1.14
N VAL A 93 -0.97 2.29 2.17
CA VAL A 93 -1.19 0.85 2.33
C VAL A 93 -2.69 0.54 2.39
N LYS A 94 -3.44 1.27 3.22
CA LYS A 94 -4.89 1.17 3.33
C LYS A 94 -5.60 1.45 2.01
N PHE A 95 -5.16 2.47 1.26
CA PHE A 95 -5.71 2.77 -0.06
C PHE A 95 -5.53 1.60 -1.04
N VAL A 96 -4.38 0.93 -1.03
CA VAL A 96 -4.12 -0.26 -1.86
C VAL A 96 -5.00 -1.44 -1.41
N SER A 97 -5.07 -1.70 -0.10
CA SER A 97 -5.93 -2.74 0.49
C SER A 97 -7.41 -2.54 0.11
N LEU A 98 -7.95 -1.33 0.32
CA LEU A 98 -9.32 -0.97 -0.03
C LEU A 98 -9.62 -1.07 -1.53
N SER A 99 -8.60 -1.00 -2.39
CA SER A 99 -8.78 -1.18 -3.83
C SER A 99 -9.13 -2.62 -4.22
N GLY A 100 -9.10 -3.56 -3.27
CA GLY A 100 -9.20 -5.00 -3.55
C GLY A 100 -7.99 -5.54 -4.29
N TYR A 101 -6.87 -4.81 -4.29
CA TYR A 101 -5.64 -5.29 -4.91
C TYR A 101 -5.10 -6.47 -4.11
N LYS A 102 -4.93 -7.59 -4.80
CA LYS A 102 -4.24 -8.76 -4.28
C LYS A 102 -2.94 -8.96 -5.05
N ASN A 103 -1.83 -9.17 -4.34
CA ASN A 103 -0.51 -9.43 -4.90
C ASN A 103 -0.35 -10.94 -5.11
N GLY A 104 -0.42 -11.37 -6.36
CA GLY A 104 -0.16 -12.75 -6.76
C GLY A 104 1.34 -13.04 -6.91
N PRO A 105 1.77 -14.29 -6.78
CA PRO A 105 3.16 -14.66 -6.96
C PRO A 105 3.55 -14.50 -8.43
N GLU A 106 4.73 -13.92 -8.66
CA GLU A 106 5.37 -14.04 -9.97
C GLU A 106 5.64 -15.53 -10.23
N LEU A 107 5.36 -16.00 -11.44
CA LEU A 107 5.63 -17.38 -11.83
C LEU A 107 7.00 -17.47 -12.48
N GLY A 108 7.79 -18.48 -12.08
CA GLY A 108 9.03 -18.84 -12.74
C GLY A 108 8.80 -19.48 -14.11
N GLU A 109 9.89 -19.74 -14.84
CA GLU A 109 9.84 -20.43 -16.14
C GLU A 109 9.24 -21.85 -16.03
N ASP A 110 9.33 -22.47 -14.86
CA ASP A 110 8.73 -23.77 -14.54
C ASP A 110 7.25 -23.69 -14.13
N GLY A 111 6.66 -22.49 -14.19
CA GLY A 111 5.29 -22.21 -13.78
C GLY A 111 5.07 -22.23 -12.28
N LYS A 112 6.11 -22.33 -11.46
CA LYS A 112 5.99 -22.32 -9.99
C LYS A 112 6.06 -20.90 -9.42
N PRO A 113 5.34 -20.62 -8.32
CA PRO A 113 5.48 -19.37 -7.58
C PRO A 113 6.92 -19.06 -7.16
N LEU A 114 7.40 -17.87 -7.48
CA LEU A 114 8.62 -17.30 -6.93
C LEU A 114 8.33 -16.74 -5.54
N LEU A 115 8.60 -17.56 -4.51
CA LEU A 115 8.31 -17.22 -3.12
C LEU A 115 9.44 -16.45 -2.42
N ARG A 116 10.66 -16.46 -3.00
CA ARG A 116 11.81 -15.76 -2.42
C ARG A 116 11.81 -14.29 -2.84
N ARG A 117 11.33 -13.42 -1.95
CA ARG A 117 11.40 -11.97 -2.08
C ARG A 117 11.12 -11.28 -0.75
N THR A 118 11.81 -10.17 -0.51
CA THR A 118 11.44 -9.22 0.54
C THR A 118 10.19 -8.47 0.12
N THR A 119 9.19 -8.40 1.00
CA THR A 119 7.93 -7.67 0.75
C THR A 119 7.72 -6.59 1.80
N ALA A 120 6.78 -5.67 1.54
CA ALA A 120 6.42 -4.64 2.51
C ALA A 120 5.99 -5.22 3.88
N LEU A 121 5.33 -6.39 3.90
CA LEU A 121 4.95 -7.08 5.14
C LEU A 121 6.17 -7.48 5.99
N HIS A 122 7.22 -8.02 5.36
CA HIS A 122 8.47 -8.33 6.05
C HIS A 122 9.12 -7.08 6.65
N LEU A 123 9.09 -5.97 5.92
CA LEU A 123 9.65 -4.70 6.39
C LEU A 123 8.84 -4.09 7.53
N ALA A 124 7.50 -4.13 7.45
CA ALA A 124 6.60 -3.68 8.50
C ALA A 124 6.79 -4.46 9.81
N ALA A 125 7.05 -5.77 9.70
CA ALA A 125 7.31 -6.64 10.85
C ALA A 125 8.62 -6.32 11.59
N ARG A 126 9.60 -5.70 10.92
CA ARG A 126 10.89 -5.35 11.54
C ARG A 126 10.92 -3.98 12.21
N ARG A 127 9.93 -3.12 11.96
CA ARG A 127 9.94 -1.72 12.40
C ARG A 127 9.05 -1.46 13.60
N CYS A 128 9.32 -0.38 14.33
CA CYS A 128 8.42 0.11 15.38
C CYS A 128 7.85 1.47 14.95
N PHE A 129 6.53 1.56 14.74
CA PHE A 129 5.84 2.82 14.39
C PHE A 129 4.38 2.81 14.85
N ILE A 130 3.79 3.99 14.99
CA ILE A 130 2.37 4.15 15.37
C ILE A 130 1.49 3.70 14.21
N GLY A 131 0.50 2.85 14.50
CA GLY A 131 -0.40 2.27 13.49
C GLY A 131 0.13 1.00 12.84
N ARG A 132 1.16 0.37 13.43
CA ARG A 132 1.82 -0.81 12.87
C ARG A 132 0.90 -2.01 12.73
N GLN A 133 0.02 -2.25 13.70
CA GLN A 133 -0.94 -3.36 13.62
C GLN A 133 -1.85 -3.19 12.40
N GLU A 134 -2.44 -2.02 12.24
CA GLU A 134 -3.37 -1.71 11.16
C GLU A 134 -2.68 -1.81 9.79
N VAL A 135 -1.43 -1.34 9.69
CA VAL A 135 -0.63 -1.49 8.46
C VAL A 135 -0.34 -2.96 8.15
N VAL A 136 -0.06 -3.77 9.16
CA VAL A 136 0.19 -5.20 8.97
C VAL A 136 -1.09 -5.93 8.56
N ASP A 137 -2.22 -5.60 9.15
CA ASP A 137 -3.53 -6.15 8.76
C ASP A 137 -3.86 -5.80 7.30
N ASP A 138 -3.68 -4.54 6.89
CA ASP A 138 -3.88 -4.11 5.49
C ASP A 138 -2.89 -4.79 4.52
N LEU A 139 -1.64 -5.04 4.95
CA LEU A 139 -0.66 -5.77 4.14
C LEU A 139 -1.03 -7.25 4.02
N PHE A 140 -1.55 -7.87 5.07
CA PHE A 140 -2.09 -9.23 4.96
C PHE A 140 -3.20 -9.29 3.93
N GLU A 141 -4.15 -8.35 3.96
CA GLU A 141 -5.18 -8.27 2.93
C GLU A 141 -4.58 -8.17 1.52
N ILE A 142 -3.51 -7.39 1.31
CA ILE A 142 -2.86 -7.29 0.01
C ILE A 142 -2.22 -8.63 -0.42
N TYR A 143 -1.61 -9.39 0.50
CA TYR A 143 -0.90 -10.64 0.17
C TYR A 143 -1.75 -11.92 0.25
N ASP A 144 -2.96 -11.85 0.81
CA ASP A 144 -3.87 -12.98 1.04
C ASP A 144 -4.36 -13.68 -0.25
N GLY A 145 -4.18 -13.08 -1.42
CA GLY A 145 -4.75 -13.61 -2.67
C GLY A 145 -4.11 -14.86 -3.27
N SER A 146 -3.16 -15.54 -2.59
CA SER A 146 -2.38 -16.61 -3.26
C SER A 146 -1.86 -17.76 -2.41
N ASP A 147 -2.23 -17.90 -1.14
CA ASP A 147 -1.63 -18.88 -0.18
C ASP A 147 -0.08 -18.83 -0.16
N ALA A 148 0.51 -17.76 -0.69
CA ALA A 148 1.94 -17.67 -0.93
C ALA A 148 2.65 -17.28 0.37
N ASN A 149 3.34 -18.25 0.97
CA ASN A 149 4.22 -17.99 2.11
C ASN A 149 5.56 -17.42 1.61
N TYR A 150 5.57 -16.14 1.22
CA TYR A 150 6.80 -15.47 0.79
C TYR A 150 7.85 -15.50 1.90
N VAL A 151 9.11 -15.64 1.50
CA VAL A 151 10.27 -15.68 2.39
C VAL A 151 11.30 -14.68 1.89
N ASP A 152 11.78 -13.83 2.78
CA ASP A 152 12.84 -12.88 2.46
C ASP A 152 14.25 -13.47 2.56
N ASP A 153 15.26 -12.64 2.30
CA ASP A 153 16.66 -13.07 2.27
C ASP A 153 17.21 -13.50 3.64
N ASP A 154 16.58 -13.08 4.74
CA ASP A 154 16.95 -13.49 6.10
C ASP A 154 16.19 -14.76 6.56
N GLY A 155 15.30 -15.30 5.72
CA GLY A 155 14.46 -16.44 6.07
C GLY A 155 13.21 -16.08 6.90
N LEU A 156 12.90 -14.79 7.07
CA LEU A 156 11.62 -14.38 7.64
C LEU A 156 10.53 -14.68 6.62
N SER A 157 9.41 -15.28 7.06
CA SER A 157 8.31 -15.67 6.17
C SER A 157 7.04 -14.92 6.56
N HIS A 158 6.06 -14.84 5.65
CA HIS A 158 4.74 -14.30 5.98
C HIS A 158 4.10 -15.05 7.14
N PHE A 159 4.29 -16.37 7.23
CA PHE A 159 3.86 -17.17 8.37
C PHE A 159 4.56 -16.74 9.68
N HIS A 160 5.86 -16.47 9.65
CA HIS A 160 6.57 -15.94 10.81
C HIS A 160 5.98 -14.60 11.24
N VAL A 161 5.67 -13.71 10.30
CA VAL A 161 5.03 -12.41 10.58
C VAL A 161 3.64 -12.63 11.19
N ALA A 162 2.83 -13.54 10.66
CA ALA A 162 1.50 -13.86 11.19
C ALA A 162 1.54 -14.45 12.62
N CYS A 163 2.67 -15.02 13.04
CA CYS A 163 2.84 -15.46 14.43
C CYS A 163 3.25 -14.33 15.39
N MET A 164 3.71 -13.19 14.86
CA MET A 164 4.14 -12.03 15.66
C MET A 164 3.00 -11.05 15.97
N PHE A 165 1.89 -11.14 15.23
CA PHE A 165 0.73 -10.25 15.27
C PHE A 165 -0.54 -11.07 15.48
#